data_AF-A0AAN0RBT6-F1
#
_entry.id   AF-A0AAN0RBT6-F1
#
_cell.length_a   1.000
_cell.length_b   1.000
_cell.length_c   1.000
_cell.angle_alpha   90.00
_cell.angle_beta   90.00
_cell.angle_gamma   90.00
#
_symmetry.space_group_name_H-M   'P 1'
#
loop_
_entity.id
_entity.type
_entity.pdbx_description
1 polymer ?
#
loop_
_entity_poly.entity_id
_entity_poly.type
_entity_poly.pdbx_seq_one_letter_code
_entity_poly.pdbx_strand_id
1 'polypeptide(L)'
;MSDAKSGPSSVSSAPIESLSFEDALAELEQIVRALEGGQQKLEHAIAAYERGNALRRHCETKLADVEARVAAIVESADGVTGTRPLSD
;
A
#
# COMPACT_ATOMS: atom_id res chain seq x y z
N MET A 1 -27.84 4.66 -32.66
CA MET A 1 -27.33 5.89 -32.04
C MET A 1 -27.68 5.84 -30.56
N SER A 2 -26.72 6.16 -29.68
CA SER A 2 -26.79 6.22 -28.20
C SER A 2 -26.97 4.85 -27.50
N ASP A 3 -26.18 4.43 -26.51
CA ASP A 3 -25.36 5.16 -25.53
C ASP A 3 -24.08 4.40 -25.18
N ALA A 4 -22.94 5.08 -25.25
CA ALA A 4 -21.68 4.62 -24.69
C ALA A 4 -21.70 4.85 -23.17
N LYS A 5 -21.91 3.80 -22.38
CA LYS A 5 -21.90 3.88 -20.91
C LYS A 5 -20.56 3.39 -20.35
N SER A 6 -19.79 4.37 -19.89
CA SER A 6 -18.79 4.29 -18.80
C SER A 6 -17.51 3.49 -19.09
N GLY A 7 -16.47 4.20 -19.55
CA GLY A 7 -15.09 3.72 -19.45
C GLY A 7 -14.64 3.57 -17.98
N PRO A 8 -13.69 2.69 -17.67
CA PRO A 8 -13.28 2.41 -16.29
C PRO A 8 -12.67 3.67 -15.66
N SER A 9 -13.23 4.03 -14.51
CA SER A 9 -12.99 5.24 -13.74
C SER A 9 -11.52 5.41 -13.32
N SER A 10 -10.97 6.58 -13.67
CA SER A 10 -10.11 7.43 -12.83
C SER A 10 -9.19 6.71 -11.84
N VAL A 11 -7.97 6.39 -12.28
CA VAL A 11 -6.82 6.26 -11.37
C VAL A 11 -6.73 7.55 -10.54
N SER A 12 -6.65 7.43 -9.21
CA SER A 12 -6.68 8.59 -8.31
C SER A 12 -5.47 9.50 -8.56
N SER A 13 -5.69 10.82 -8.58
CA SER A 13 -4.61 11.80 -8.74
C SER A 13 -3.92 12.16 -7.42
N ALA A 14 -4.35 11.57 -6.30
CA ALA A 14 -3.73 11.81 -5.01
C ALA A 14 -2.27 11.31 -4.99
N PRO A 15 -1.34 12.08 -4.39
CA PRO A 15 0.02 11.62 -4.10
C PRO A 15 -0.02 10.36 -3.24
N ILE A 16 0.73 9.33 -3.62
CA ILE A 16 0.70 8.01 -2.96
C ILE A 16 1.12 8.14 -1.49
N GLU A 17 2.07 9.02 -1.21
CA GLU A 17 2.61 9.28 0.13
C GLU A 17 1.54 9.75 1.11
N SER A 18 0.47 10.39 0.60
CA SER A 18 -0.64 10.89 1.40
C SER A 18 -1.71 9.84 1.71
N LEU A 19 -1.66 8.67 1.05
CA LEU A 19 -2.69 7.65 1.19
C LEU A 19 -2.54 6.87 2.50
N SER A 20 -3.69 6.50 3.08
CA SER A 20 -3.75 5.47 4.12
C SER A 20 -3.41 4.09 3.53
N PHE A 21 -3.16 3.09 4.38
CA PHE A 21 -2.96 1.71 3.90
C PHE A 21 -4.18 1.19 3.14
N GLU A 22 -5.36 1.38 3.71
CA GLU A 22 -6.63 0.90 3.13
C GLU A 22 -6.93 1.57 1.78
N ASP A 23 -6.71 2.88 1.68
CA ASP A 23 -6.93 3.60 0.42
C ASP A 23 -5.95 3.15 -0.67
N ALA A 24 -4.67 2.97 -0.31
CA ALA A 24 -3.66 2.50 -1.25
C ALA A 24 -3.92 1.06 -1.71
N LEU A 25 -4.37 0.19 -0.81
CA LEU A 25 -4.74 -1.19 -1.13
C LEU A 25 -5.98 -1.23 -2.03
N ALA A 26 -7.02 -0.48 -1.70
CA ALA A 26 -8.25 -0.42 -2.50
C ALA A 26 -7.97 0.06 -3.93
N GLU A 27 -7.11 1.07 -4.09
CA GLU A 27 -6.71 1.55 -5.40
C GLU A 27 -5.85 0.52 -6.15
N LEU A 28 -4.91 -0.14 -5.48
CA LEU A 28 -4.10 -1.20 -6.07
C LEU A 28 -4.97 -2.33 -6.62
N GLU A 29 -5.99 -2.76 -5.88
CA GLU A 29 -6.93 -3.77 -6.35
C GLU A 29 -7.73 -3.32 -7.58
N GLN A 30 -8.13 -2.03 -7.63
CA GLN A 30 -8.80 -1.48 -8.80
C GLN A 30 -7.91 -1.52 -10.03
N ILE A 31 -6.63 -1.18 -9.88
CA ILE A 31 -5.63 -1.27 -10.95
C ILE A 31 -5.46 -2.71 -11.42
N VAL A 32 -5.32 -3.67 -10.50
CA VAL A 32 -5.18 -5.10 -10.87
C VAL A 32 -6.40 -5.57 -11.66
N ARG A 33 -7.62 -5.29 -11.19
CA ARG A 33 -8.85 -5.64 -11.90
C ARG A 33 -8.92 -5.01 -13.30
N ALA A 34 -8.46 -3.77 -13.45
CA ALA A 34 -8.44 -3.09 -14.74
C ALA A 34 -7.44 -3.72 -15.72
N LEU A 35 -6.26 -4.09 -15.25
CA LEU A 35 -5.22 -4.76 -16.05
C LEU A 35 -5.64 -6.16 -16.48
N GLU A 36 -6.24 -6.94 -15.57
CA GLU A 36 -6.78 -8.28 -15.86
C GLU A 36 -7.91 -8.25 -16.90
N GLY A 37 -8.67 -7.16 -16.94
CA GLY A 37 -9.73 -6.96 -17.93
C GLY A 37 -9.22 -6.81 -19.37
N GLY A 38 -7.96 -6.45 -19.59
CA GLY A 38 -7.31 -6.43 -20.91
C GLY A 38 -7.87 -5.44 -21.95
N GLN A 39 -8.83 -4.59 -21.59
CA GLN A 39 -9.48 -3.65 -22.54
C GLN A 39 -8.80 -2.28 -22.62
N GLN A 40 -7.66 -2.09 -21.95
CA GLN A 40 -6.97 -0.80 -21.88
C GLN A 40 -5.96 -0.65 -23.03
N LYS A 41 -5.78 0.59 -23.50
CA LYS A 41 -4.69 0.93 -24.42
C LYS A 41 -3.34 0.69 -23.74
N LEU A 42 -2.32 0.34 -24.52
CA LEU A 42 -0.98 0.01 -24.02
C LEU A 42 -0.42 1.10 -23.08
N GLU A 43 -0.54 2.37 -23.44
CA GLU A 43 -0.02 3.48 -22.63
C GLU A 43 -0.71 3.56 -21.27
N HIS A 44 -2.02 3.27 -21.22
CA HIS A 44 -2.77 3.25 -19.97
C HIS A 44 -2.40 2.03 -19.12
N ALA A 45 -2.16 0.88 -19.75
CA ALA A 45 -1.71 -0.33 -19.05
C ALA A 45 -0.32 -0.12 -18.40
N ILE A 46 0.59 0.57 -19.09
CA ILE A 46 1.91 0.93 -18.54
C ILE A 46 1.75 1.86 -17.33
N ALA A 47 0.97 2.95 -17.46
CA ALA A 47 0.75 3.88 -16.36
C ALA A 47 0.07 3.21 -15.15
N ALA A 48 -0.91 2.33 -15.39
CA ALA A 48 -1.58 1.55 -14.36
C ALA A 48 -0.59 0.61 -13.65
N TYR A 49 0.28 -0.08 -14.40
CA TYR A 49 1.31 -0.95 -13.83
C TYR A 49 2.33 -0.19 -12.97
N GLU A 50 2.82 0.96 -13.45
CA GLU A 50 3.74 1.82 -12.69
C GLU A 50 3.12 2.32 -11.39
N ARG A 51 1.88 2.82 -11.46
CA ARG A 51 1.15 3.26 -10.27
C ARG A 51 0.89 2.10 -9.31
N GLY A 52 0.48 0.93 -9.81
CA GLY A 52 0.28 -0.27 -9.00
C GLY A 52 1.56 -0.70 -8.27
N ASN A 53 2.71 -0.64 -8.94
CA ASN A 53 4.00 -0.90 -8.29
C ASN A 53 4.32 0.10 -7.17
N ALA A 54 4.03 1.37 -7.37
CA ALA A 54 4.26 2.40 -6.36
C ALA A 54 3.32 2.22 -5.15
N LEU A 55 2.04 1.92 -5.39
CA LEU A 55 1.07 1.61 -4.32
C LEU A 55 1.48 0.37 -3.52
N ARG A 56 1.93 -0.70 -4.19
CA ARG A 56 2.44 -1.90 -3.51
C ARG A 56 3.60 -1.55 -2.55
N ARG A 57 4.59 -0.81 -3.03
CA ARG A 57 5.74 -0.39 -2.21
C ARG A 57 5.30 0.44 -1.00
N HIS A 58 4.35 1.34 -1.18
CA HIS A 58 3.78 2.14 -0.08
C HIS A 58 3.11 1.26 0.98
N CYS A 59 2.32 0.27 0.55
CA CYS A 59 1.71 -0.70 1.46
C CYS A 59 2.77 -1.51 2.22
N GLU A 60 3.79 -2.02 1.53
CA GLU A 60 4.91 -2.75 2.14
C GLU A 60 5.63 -1.89 3.19
N THR A 61 5.91 -0.61 2.89
CA THR A 61 6.54 0.31 3.85
C THR A 61 5.67 0.51 5.10
N LYS A 62 4.37 0.75 4.94
CA LYS A 62 3.47 0.94 6.09
C LYS A 62 3.40 -0.32 6.97
N LEU A 63 3.38 -1.51 6.37
CA LEU A 63 3.37 -2.76 7.12
C LEU A 63 4.68 -2.93 7.90
N ALA A 64 5.84 -2.67 7.26
CA ALA A 64 7.13 -2.72 7.93
C ALA A 64 7.22 -1.76 9.13
N ASP A 65 6.69 -0.55 9.00
CA ASP A 65 6.64 0.43 10.10
C ASP A 65 5.78 -0.07 11.27
N VAL A 66 4.65 -0.72 10.99
CA VAL A 66 3.78 -1.30 12.02
C VAL A 66 4.46 -2.49 12.70
N GLU A 67 5.07 -3.38 11.92
CA GLU A 67 5.81 -4.54 12.43
C GLU A 67 6.95 -4.10 13.36
N ALA A 68 7.74 -3.10 12.97
CA ALA A 68 8.81 -2.54 13.79
C ALA A 68 8.28 -1.98 15.13
N ARG A 69 7.14 -1.29 15.09
CA ARG A 69 6.50 -0.75 16.30
C ARG A 69 6.00 -1.85 17.23
N VAL A 70 5.40 -2.90 16.68
CA VAL A 70 4.96 -4.06 17.46
C VAL A 70 6.16 -4.78 18.09
N ALA A 71 7.24 -5.00 17.33
CA ALA A 71 8.46 -5.62 17.83
C ALA A 71 9.04 -4.85 19.03
N ALA A 72 9.12 -3.51 18.94
CA ALA A 72 9.61 -2.68 20.04
C ALA A 72 8.73 -2.76 21.31
N ILE A 73 7.40 -2.89 21.15
CA ILE A 73 6.47 -3.07 22.27
C ILE A 73 6.69 -4.43 22.94
N VAL A 74 6.83 -5.50 22.15
CA VAL A 74 7.08 -6.85 22.66
C VAL A 74 8.41 -6.92 23.41
N GLU A 75 9.49 -6.39 22.83
CA GLU A 75 10.82 -6.32 23.48
C GLU A 75 10.78 -5.53 24.80
N SER A 76 9.99 -4.45 24.85
CA SER A 76 9.79 -3.66 26.07
C SER A 76 8.96 -4.39 27.13
N ALA A 77 7.96 -5.18 26.71
CA ALA A 77 7.10 -5.95 27.60
C ALA A 77 7.82 -7.18 28.20
N ASP A 78 8.74 -7.80 27.45
CA ASP A 78 9.52 -8.97 27.87
C ASP A 78 10.76 -8.62 28.74
N GLY A 79 10.95 -7.35 29.09
CA GLY A 79 11.76 -6.97 30.25
C GLY A 79 13.28 -6.93 30.04
N VAL A 80 13.77 -6.45 28.90
CA VAL A 80 15.20 -6.13 28.72
C VAL A 80 15.57 -4.67 29.09
N THR A 81 14.74 -3.99 29.88
CA THR A 81 15.12 -2.71 30.50
C THR A 81 15.01 -2.78 32.02
N GLY A 82 16.04 -3.32 32.66
CA GLY A 82 16.35 -2.99 34.05
C GLY A 82 16.64 -4.14 35.00
N THR A 83 17.62 -5.00 34.72
CA THR A 83 18.39 -5.61 35.81
C THR A 83 19.77 -4.97 35.82
N ARG A 84 19.91 -3.90 36.63
CA ARG A 84 21.23 -3.44 37.08
C ARG A 84 21.91 -4.66 37.72
N PRO A 85 23.17 -4.99 37.41
CA PRO A 85 23.87 -6.03 38.14
C PRO A 85 23.94 -5.56 39.59
N LEU A 86 23.34 -6.34 40.50
CA LEU A 86 23.49 -6.12 41.93
C LEU A 86 24.93 -6.52 42.24
N SER A 87 25.81 -5.53 42.37
CA SER A 87 27.17 -5.73 42.88
C SER A 87 27.09 -6.21 44.32
N ASP A 88 27.68 -7.38 44.58
CA ASP A 88 28.44 -7.71 45.80
C ASP A 88 29.63 -8.60 45.40
#